data_AF-A0A9D7CU07-F1
#
_entry.id   AF-A0A9D7CU07-F1
#
_cell.length_a   1.000
_cell.length_b   1.000
_cell.length_c   1.000
_cell.angle_alpha   90.00
_cell.angle_beta   90.00
_cell.angle_gamma   90.00
#
_symmetry.space_group_name_H-M   'P 1'
#
loop_
_entity.id
_entity.type
_entity.pdbx_description
1 polymer ?
#
loop_
_entity_poly.entity_id
_entity_poly.type
_entity_poly.pdbx_seq_one_letter_code
_entity_poly.pdbx_strand_id
1 'polypeptide(L)' 'MASRTDGTLTVIDFKTDRAPTRSAREEYPAYVKQVRQYAAVLERGAGPARDAAGLLFTETGRVEWCEGG' A
#
# COMPACT_ATOMS: atom_id res chain seq x y z
N MET A 1 -0.92 4.31 7.56
CA MET A 1 0.29 5.14 7.76
C MET A 1 0.74 5.68 6.42
N ALA A 2 1.20 6.93 6.36
CA ALA A 2 1.86 7.48 5.18
C ALA A 2 3.13 8.24 5.60
N SER A 3 4.19 8.14 4.82
CA SER A 3 5.44 8.88 5.03
C SER A 3 6.04 9.32 3.70
N ARG A 4 6.79 10.41 3.72
CA ARG A 4 7.56 10.88 2.56
C ARG A 4 9.03 11.02 2.93
N THR A 5 9.89 10.38 2.14
CA THR A 5 11.35 10.38 2.34
C THR A 5 12.02 10.32 0.96
N ASP A 6 13.00 11.18 0.70
CA ASP A 6 13.79 11.19 -0.54
C ASP A 6 12.95 11.13 -1.84
N GLY A 7 11.85 11.88 -1.88
CA GLY A 7 10.95 11.92 -3.04
C GLY A 7 10.08 10.68 -3.24
N THR A 8 10.06 9.76 -2.27
CA THR A 8 9.19 8.58 -2.26
C THR A 8 8.07 8.77 -1.25
N LEU A 9 6.82 8.56 -1.68
CA LEU A 9 5.64 8.49 -0.85
C LEU A 9 5.32 7.03 -0.55
N THR A 10 5.47 6.63 0.71
CA THR A 10 5.10 5.29 1.18
C THR A 10 3.74 5.34 1.86
N VAL A 11 2.82 4.47 1.46
CA VAL A 11 1.49 4.33 2.06
C VAL A 11 1.28 2.88 2.48
N ILE A 12 1.08 2.65 3.77
CA ILE A 12 0.80 1.33 4.35
C ILE A 12 -0.57 1.33 5.01
N ASP A 13 -1.44 0.44 4.58
CA ASP A 13 -2.74 0.20 5.21
C ASP A 13 -2.71 -1.09 6.04
N PHE A 14 -3.33 -1.07 7.22
CA PHE A 14 -3.28 -2.18 8.19
C PHE A 14 -4.49 -3.09 7.98
N LYS A 15 -4.25 -4.40 7.95
CA LYS A 15 -5.26 -5.44 7.74
C LYS A 15 -5.21 -6.46 8.88
N THR A 16 -6.39 -6.72 9.45
CA THR A 16 -6.60 -7.75 10.48
C THR A 16 -7.07 -9.08 9.88
N ASP A 17 -7.40 -9.07 8.60
CA ASP A 17 -7.69 -10.27 7.82
C ASP A 17 -6.47 -11.19 7.74
N ARG A 18 -6.70 -12.43 7.29
CA ARG A 18 -5.59 -13.36 7.05
C ARG A 18 -4.64 -12.81 6.00
N ALA A 19 -3.35 -13.08 6.17
CA ALA A 19 -2.36 -12.77 5.16
C ALA A 19 -2.62 -13.61 3.89
N PRO A 20 -2.39 -13.04 2.69
CA PRO A 20 -2.53 -13.78 1.46
C PRO A 20 -1.53 -14.94 1.42
N THR A 21 -1.94 -16.04 0.80
CA THR A 21 -1.07 -17.22 0.62
C THR A 21 -0.25 -17.16 -0.66
N ARG A 22 -0.69 -16.36 -1.63
CA ARG A 22 -0.02 -16.07 -2.89
C ARG A 22 0.37 -14.60 -2.93
N SER A 23 -0.56 -13.73 -3.31
CA SER A 23 -0.32 -12.29 -3.42
C SER A 23 -1.57 -11.50 -3.04
N ALA A 24 -1.36 -10.31 -2.47
CA ALA A 24 -2.48 -9.43 -2.15
C ALA A 24 -3.25 -8.98 -3.40
N ARG A 25 -2.59 -8.94 -4.57
CA ARG A 25 -3.25 -8.61 -5.85
C ARG A 25 -4.24 -9.68 -6.29
N GLU A 26 -3.94 -10.95 -6.04
CA GLU A 26 -4.81 -12.08 -6.42
C GLU A 26 -5.93 -12.29 -5.40
N GLU A 27 -5.62 -12.24 -4.10
CA GLU A 27 -6.57 -12.60 -3.04
C GLU A 27 -7.35 -11.39 -2.51
N TYR A 28 -6.77 -10.19 -2.58
CA TYR A 28 -7.35 -8.95 -2.03
C TYR A 28 -7.29 -7.77 -3.02
N PRO A 29 -7.79 -7.92 -4.27
CA PRO A 29 -7.69 -6.87 -5.29
C PRO A 29 -8.35 -5.54 -4.88
N ALA A 30 -9.40 -5.60 -4.05
CA ALA A 30 -10.07 -4.42 -3.51
C ALA A 30 -9.16 -3.62 -2.57
N TYR A 31 -8.37 -4.29 -1.72
CA TYR A 31 -7.42 -3.62 -0.82
C TYR A 31 -6.29 -2.97 -1.60
N VAL A 32 -5.77 -3.66 -2.62
CA VAL A 32 -4.75 -3.09 -3.52
C VAL A 32 -5.27 -1.83 -4.21
N LYS A 33 -6.50 -1.86 -4.74
CA LYS A 33 -7.12 -0.69 -5.35
C LYS A 33 -7.24 0.47 -4.36
N GLN A 34 -7.71 0.19 -3.15
CA GLN A 34 -7.93 1.19 -2.11
C GLN A 34 -6.63 1.88 -1.67
N VAL A 35 -5.58 1.11 -1.36
CA VAL A 35 -4.31 1.70 -0.91
C VAL A 35 -3.63 2.52 -2.00
N ARG A 36 -3.77 2.13 -3.28
CA ARG A 36 -3.31 2.93 -4.42
C ARG A 36 -4.10 4.22 -4.62
N GLN A 37 -5.40 4.20 -4.39
CA GLN A 37 -6.21 5.42 -4.40
C GLN A 37 -5.75 6.40 -3.31
N TYR A 38 -5.35 5.90 -2.13
CA TYR A 38 -4.78 6.75 -1.09
C TYR A 38 -3.46 7.38 -1.52
N ALA A 39 -2.54 6.61 -2.12
CA ALA A 39 -1.30 7.15 -2.68
C ALA A 39 -1.59 8.26 -3.71
N ALA A 40 -2.47 8.01 -4.68
CA ALA A 40 -2.82 8.99 -5.72
C ALA A 40 -3.44 10.28 -5.16
N VAL A 41 -4.26 10.19 -4.10
CA VAL A 41 -4.83 11.38 -3.45
C VAL A 41 -3.75 12.17 -2.71
N LEU A 42 -2.84 11.48 -2.01
CA LEU A 42 -1.75 12.10 -1.27
C LEU A 42 -0.70 12.74 -2.18
N GLU A 43 -0.40 12.15 -3.34
CA GLU A 43 0.49 12.73 -4.35
C GLU A 43 -0.03 14.08 -4.87
N ARG A 44 -1.35 14.20 -5.09
CA ARG A 44 -1.95 15.46 -5.54
C ARG A 44 -1.80 16.58 -4.51
N GLY A 45 -1.77 16.25 -3.21
CA GLY A 45 -1.63 17.21 -2.12
C GLY A 45 -0.18 17.53 -1.75
N ALA A 46 0.72 16.55 -1.87
CA ALA A 46 2.13 16.65 -1.43
C ALA A 46 3.13 16.84 -2.58
N GLY A 47 2.65 16.88 -3.83
CA GLY A 47 3.46 16.97 -5.03
C GLY A 47 3.91 15.60 -5.56
N PRO A 48 4.48 15.57 -6.78
CA PRO A 48 4.93 14.33 -7.42
C PRO A 48 5.88 13.53 -6.52
N ALA A 49 5.76 12.21 -6.55
CA ALA A 49 6.64 11.27 -5.86
C ALA A 49 6.69 9.95 -6.63
N ARG A 50 7.65 9.10 -6.28
CA ARG A 50 7.50 7.66 -6.50
C ARG A 50 6.54 7.12 -5.44
N ASP A 51 5.59 6.28 -5.79
CA ASP A 51 4.69 5.64 -4.83
C ASP A 51 5.17 4.24 -4.43
N ALA A 52 5.08 3.96 -3.13
CA ALA A 52 5.27 2.64 -2.56
C ALA A 52 4.06 2.31 -1.68
N ALA A 53 3.07 1.64 -2.26
CA ALA A 53 1.86 1.23 -1.57
C ALA A 53 1.99 -0.21 -1.03
N GLY A 54 1.58 -0.45 0.21
CA GLY A 54 1.66 -1.76 0.85
C GLY A 54 0.51 -2.05 1.81
N LEU A 55 0.29 -3.33 2.07
CA LEU A 55 -0.72 -3.82 3.02
C LEU A 55 -0.01 -4.58 4.14
N LEU A 56 -0.10 -4.10 5.37
CA LEU A 56 0.46 -4.78 6.53
C LEU A 56 -0.60 -5.71 7.13
N PHE A 57 -0.36 -7.02 7.07
CA PHE A 57 -1.24 -8.02 7.68
C PHE A 57 -0.77 -8.33 9.10
N THR A 58 -1.63 -8.09 10.09
CA THR A 58 -1.25 -8.23 11.51
C THR A 58 -1.02 -9.69 11.91
N GLU A 59 -1.60 -10.65 11.18
CA GLU A 59 -1.36 -12.09 11.41
C GLU A 59 0.13 -12.45 11.25
N THR A 60 0.81 -11.86 10.27
CA THR A 60 2.21 -12.17 9.95
C THR A 60 3.18 -11.05 10.32
N GLY A 61 2.68 -9.84 10.57
CA GLY A 61 3.48 -8.63 10.76
C GLY A 61 4.22 -8.19 9.50
N ARG A 62 3.86 -8.72 8.33
CA ARG A 62 4.55 -8.46 7.05
C ARG A 62 3.77 -7.48 6.19
N VAL A 63 4.52 -6.71 5.41
CA VAL A 63 3.96 -5.83 4.38
C VAL A 63 3.99 -6.57 3.05
N GLU A 64 2.81 -6.74 2.47
CA GLU A 64 2.64 -7.14 1.08
C GLU A 64 2.67 -5.89 0.21
N TRP A 65 3.79 -5.68 -0.48
CA TRP A 65 3.97 -4.53 -1.36
C TRP A 65 3.16 -4.69 -2.64
N CYS A 66 2.38 -3.67 -2.95
CA CYS A 66 1.49 -3.62 -4.10
C CYS A 66 2.22 -3.05 -5.32
N GLU A 67 3.35 -3.64 -5.73
CA GLU A 67 4.17 -3.08 -6.81
C GLU A 67 3.38 -2.84 -8.12
N GLY A 68 3.65 -1.70 -8.76
CA GLY A 68 3.42 -1.44 -10.18
C GLY A 68 2.20 -0.58 -10.52
N GLY A 69 2.44 0.73 -10.65
CA GLY A 69 1.90 1.60 -11.70
C GLY A 69 3.09 2.20 -12.45
#